data_AF-A0A4P7GVQ6-F1
#
_entry.id   AF-A0A4P7GVQ6-F1
#
_cell.length_a   1.000
_cell.length_b   1.000
_cell.length_c   1.000
_cell.angle_alpha   90.00
_cell.angle_beta   90.00
_cell.angle_gamma   90.00
#
_symmetry.space_group_name_H-M   'P 1'
#
loop_
_entity.id
_entity.type
_entity.pdbx_description
1 polymer ?
#
loop_
_entity_poly.entity_id
_entity_poly.type
_entity_poly.pdbx_seq_one_letter_code
_entity_poly.pdbx_strand_id
1 'polypeptide(L)'
;MRVEIVGLFPLYFKLCPRAMPWALACGLEGPADQEREYPAPERDRQRRLVQLVRHLAARFGDQVEPVTVPLPSLRGAWLAVRHRLRSDEMAVVVGGRCVRVDDDYGVLDRWLAACLARDGGT
;
A
#
# COMPACT_ATOMS: atom_id res chain seq x y z
N MET A 1 -0.75 -14.86 3.39
CA MET A 1 -1.38 -13.97 4.40
C MET A 1 -1.61 -12.60 3.79
N ARG A 2 -2.85 -12.10 3.78
CA ARG A 2 -3.17 -10.77 3.27
C ARG A 2 -2.68 -9.69 4.23
N VAL A 3 -1.97 -8.68 3.70
CA VAL A 3 -1.52 -7.52 4.48
C VAL A 3 -2.07 -6.23 3.86
N GLU A 4 -2.66 -5.38 4.69
CA GLU A 4 -3.30 -4.16 4.22
C GLU A 4 -2.38 -2.97 4.46
N ILE A 5 -1.91 -2.34 3.39
CA ILE A 5 -1.05 -1.15 3.45
C ILE A 5 -1.97 0.08 3.42
N VAL A 6 -2.08 0.76 4.55
CA VAL A 6 -2.93 1.93 4.76
C VAL A 6 -2.09 3.20 4.69
N GLY A 7 -2.51 4.17 3.89
CA GLY A 7 -1.80 5.44 3.76
C GLY A 7 -2.46 6.35 2.72
N LEU A 8 -1.97 7.59 2.63
CA LEU A 8 -2.39 8.53 1.59
C LEU A 8 -1.54 8.30 0.33
N PHE A 9 -2.19 7.87 -0.75
CA PHE A 9 -1.54 7.57 -2.03
C PHE A 9 -2.25 8.31 -3.17
N PRO A 10 -1.55 8.64 -4.26
CA PRO A 10 -2.19 9.05 -5.50
C PRO A 10 -3.25 8.04 -5.93
N LEU A 11 -4.41 8.56 -6.35
CA LEU A 11 -5.46 7.77 -6.96
C LEU A 11 -5.31 7.85 -8.47
N TYR A 12 -5.19 6.70 -9.10
CA TYR A 12 -5.10 6.59 -10.54
C TYR A 12 -6.43 6.09 -11.09
N PHE A 13 -6.81 6.59 -12.27
CA PHE A 13 -7.78 5.90 -13.10
C PHE A 13 -7.17 4.58 -13.55
N LYS A 14 -7.52 3.50 -12.84
CA LYS A 14 -7.11 2.15 -13.20
C LYS A 14 -8.17 1.54 -14.12
N LEU A 15 -7.73 1.22 -15.33
CA LEU A 15 -8.42 0.29 -16.21
C LEU A 15 -7.74 -1.07 -16.14
N CYS A 16 -8.47 -2.13 -16.48
CA CYS A 16 -7.86 -3.45 -16.58
C CYS A 16 -6.74 -3.43 -17.64
N PRO A 17 -5.67 -4.24 -17.49
CA PRO A 17 -4.55 -4.23 -18.43
C PRO A 17 -4.96 -4.39 -19.89
N ARG A 18 -6.06 -5.13 -20.13
CA ARG A 18 -6.65 -5.32 -21.47
C ARG A 18 -7.27 -4.06 -22.05
N ALA A 19 -7.85 -3.17 -21.23
CA ALA A 19 -8.48 -1.93 -21.66
C ALA A 19 -7.50 -0.74 -21.71
N MET A 20 -6.32 -0.85 -21.09
CA MET A 20 -5.31 0.21 -21.07
C MET A 20 -4.87 0.69 -22.46
N PRO A 21 -4.58 -0.17 -23.46
CA PRO A 21 -4.20 0.31 -24.80
C PRO A 21 -5.27 1.17 -25.48
N TRP A 22 -6.55 0.77 -25.34
CA TRP A 22 -7.67 1.54 -25.88
C TRP A 22 -7.80 2.90 -25.18
N ALA A 23 -7.67 2.93 -23.86
CA ALA A 23 -7.75 4.17 -23.09
C ALA A 23 -6.67 5.17 -23.47
N LEU A 24 -5.43 4.72 -23.60
CA LEU A 24 -4.32 5.56 -24.07
C LEU A 24 -4.61 6.10 -25.49
N ALA A 25 -5.16 5.28 -26.38
CA ALA A 25 -5.54 5.72 -27.73
C ALA A 25 -6.68 6.75 -27.74
N CYS A 26 -7.54 6.74 -26.72
CA CYS A 26 -8.58 7.74 -26.50
C CYS A 26 -8.07 8.99 -25.74
N GLY A 27 -6.77 9.11 -25.51
CA GLY A 27 -6.16 10.25 -24.83
C GLY A 27 -6.28 10.23 -23.31
N LEU A 28 -6.68 9.10 -22.70
CA LEU A 28 -6.55 8.94 -21.25
C LEU A 28 -5.07 8.83 -20.88
N GLU A 29 -4.70 9.49 -19.79
CA GLU A 29 -3.33 9.50 -19.31
C GLU A 29 -2.93 8.18 -18.66
N GLY A 30 -1.67 7.79 -18.82
CA GLY A 30 -1.12 6.64 -18.10
C GLY A 30 -0.90 6.96 -16.62
N PRO A 31 -0.70 5.93 -15.75
CA PRO A 31 -0.45 6.15 -14.34
C PRO A 31 0.76 7.07 -14.05
N ALA A 32 1.83 6.98 -14.85
CA ALA A 32 3.00 7.84 -14.69
C ALA A 32 2.71 9.29 -15.05
N ASP A 33 1.84 9.54 -16.03
CA ASP A 33 1.45 10.88 -16.44
C ASP A 33 0.55 11.51 -15.38
N GLN A 34 -0.47 10.76 -14.92
CA GLN A 34 -1.36 11.15 -13.83
C GLN A 34 -0.60 11.45 -12.54
N GLU A 35 0.46 10.69 -12.21
CA GLU A 35 1.26 10.93 -11.01
C GLU A 35 1.94 12.30 -11.01
N ARG A 36 2.30 12.84 -12.18
CA ARG A 36 3.02 14.12 -12.26
C ARG A 36 2.20 15.30 -11.76
N GLU A 37 0.89 15.21 -11.84
CA GLU A 37 -0.04 16.25 -11.39
C GLU A 37 -0.21 16.30 -9.87
N TYR A 38 0.17 15.22 -9.16
CA TYR A 38 0.09 15.18 -7.71
C TYR A 38 1.19 16.04 -7.05
N PRO A 39 0.90 16.63 -5.87
CA PRO A 39 1.92 17.41 -5.15
C PRO A 39 3.10 16.53 -4.72
N ALA A 40 4.26 17.16 -4.50
CA ALA A 40 5.50 16.44 -4.20
C ALA A 40 5.41 15.47 -3.01
N PRO A 41 4.79 15.81 -1.87
CA PRO A 41 4.65 14.89 -0.74
C PRO A 41 3.88 13.61 -1.09
N GLU A 42 2.85 13.70 -1.91
CA GLU A 42 2.04 12.56 -2.35
C GLU A 42 2.84 11.63 -3.27
N ARG A 43 3.66 12.21 -4.16
CA ARG A 43 4.59 11.44 -5.00
C ARG A 43 5.69 10.76 -4.18
N ASP A 44 6.18 11.43 -3.13
CA ASP A 44 7.12 10.81 -2.18
C ASP A 44 6.50 9.62 -1.44
N ARG A 45 5.25 9.75 -0.98
CA ARG A 45 4.51 8.64 -0.37
C ARG A 45 4.30 7.49 -1.36
N GLN A 46 4.02 7.79 -2.62
CA GLN A 46 3.91 6.78 -3.67
C GLN A 46 5.23 6.03 -3.89
N ARG A 47 6.36 6.74 -3.93
CA ARG A 47 7.70 6.11 -4.00
C ARG A 47 7.96 5.20 -2.80
N ARG A 48 7.64 5.65 -1.58
CA ARG A 48 7.75 4.84 -0.36
C ARG A 48 6.87 3.61 -0.39
N LEU A 49 5.64 3.72 -0.90
CA LEU A 49 4.74 2.57 -1.09
C LEU A 49 5.35 1.55 -2.07
N VAL A 50 5.89 2.01 -3.21
CA VAL A 50 6.54 1.13 -4.19
C VAL A 50 7.75 0.42 -3.58
N GLN A 51 8.57 1.13 -2.80
CA GLN A 51 9.71 0.55 -2.08
C GLN A 51 9.25 -0.51 -1.06
N LEU A 52 8.21 -0.21 -0.28
CA LEU A 52 7.64 -1.15 0.67
C LEU A 52 7.13 -2.42 -0.01
N VAL A 53 6.36 -2.29 -1.10
CA VAL A 53 5.84 -3.47 -1.84
C VAL A 53 6.98 -4.31 -2.41
N ARG A 54 8.03 -3.68 -2.95
CA ARG A 54 9.24 -4.39 -3.42
C ARG A 54 9.95 -5.11 -2.28
N HIS A 55 10.09 -4.45 -1.12
CA HIS A 55 10.69 -5.05 0.07
C HIS A 55 9.89 -6.27 0.53
N LEU A 56 8.56 -6.15 0.64
CA LEU A 56 7.69 -7.26 1.03
C LEU A 56 7.80 -8.44 0.06
N ALA A 57 7.80 -8.18 -1.24
CA ALA A 57 7.98 -9.22 -2.26
C ALA A 57 9.36 -9.90 -2.15
N ALA A 58 10.44 -9.13 -1.94
CA ALA A 58 11.78 -9.68 -1.82
C ALA A 58 11.97 -10.49 -0.52
N ARG A 59 11.37 -10.03 0.59
CA ARG A 59 11.59 -10.59 1.92
C ARG A 59 10.67 -11.77 2.26
N PHE A 60 9.43 -11.72 1.81
CA PHE A 60 8.37 -12.67 2.17
C PHE A 60 7.80 -13.43 0.97
N GLY A 61 8.08 -13.00 -0.27
CA GLY A 61 7.61 -13.67 -1.47
C GLY A 61 6.09 -13.76 -1.53
N ASP A 62 5.58 -14.96 -1.79
CA ASP A 62 4.16 -15.31 -1.90
C ASP A 62 3.47 -15.50 -0.53
N GLN A 63 4.22 -15.56 0.57
CA GLN A 63 3.65 -15.70 1.91
C GLN A 63 2.83 -14.46 2.32
N VAL A 64 3.11 -13.31 1.71
CA VAL A 64 2.45 -12.03 1.98
C VAL A 64 1.81 -11.50 0.70
N GLU A 65 0.51 -11.23 0.78
CA GLU A 65 -0.25 -10.60 -0.31
C GLU A 65 -0.54 -9.14 0.06
N PRO A 66 0.24 -8.17 -0.46
CA PRO A 66 0.04 -6.77 -0.15
C PRO A 66 -1.16 -6.20 -0.89
N VAL A 67 -2.06 -5.55 -0.15
CA VAL A 67 -3.20 -4.83 -0.70
C VAL A 67 -3.18 -3.40 -0.20
N THR A 68 -3.19 -2.44 -1.13
CA THR A 68 -3.26 -1.02 -0.80
C THR A 68 -4.67 -0.63 -0.38
N VAL A 69 -4.81 0.04 0.75
CA VAL A 69 -6.07 0.61 1.25
C VAL A 69 -5.87 2.13 1.35
N PRO A 70 -6.27 2.90 0.33
CA PRO A 70 -6.11 4.35 0.34
C PRO A 70 -6.90 4.99 1.48
N LEU A 71 -6.29 5.96 2.18
CA LEU A 71 -6.95 6.73 3.24
C LEU A 71 -8.30 7.35 2.82
N PRO A 72 -8.48 7.88 1.59
CA PRO A 72 -9.77 8.42 1.15
C PRO A 72 -10.89 7.38 0.99
N SER A 73 -10.60 6.08 1.02
CA SER A 73 -11.63 5.04 0.95
C SER A 73 -12.35 4.88 2.30
N LEU A 74 -13.60 4.39 2.31
CA LEU A 74 -14.34 4.11 3.55
C LEU A 74 -13.55 3.19 4.50
N ARG A 75 -12.93 2.15 3.95
CA ARG A 75 -12.10 1.22 4.72
C ARG A 75 -10.84 1.89 5.26
N GLY A 76 -10.17 2.70 4.44
CA GLY A 76 -8.97 3.44 4.84
C GLY A 76 -9.26 4.44 5.95
N ALA A 77 -10.34 5.23 5.82
CA ALA A 77 -10.79 6.16 6.85
C ALA A 77 -11.10 5.45 8.17
N TRP A 78 -11.81 4.32 8.13
CA TRP A 78 -12.08 3.52 9.32
C TRP A 78 -10.79 2.99 9.98
N LEU A 79 -9.86 2.44 9.20
CA LEU A 79 -8.58 1.95 9.72
C LEU A 79 -7.74 3.09 10.31
N ALA A 80 -7.76 4.27 9.70
CA ALA A 80 -7.05 5.43 10.19
C ALA A 80 -7.56 5.89 11.55
N VAL A 81 -8.88 5.96 11.71
CA VAL A 81 -9.49 6.29 13.01
C VAL A 81 -9.18 5.21 14.03
N ARG A 82 -9.38 3.93 13.69
CA ARG A 82 -9.14 2.79 14.58
C ARG A 82 -7.70 2.74 15.11
N HIS A 83 -6.74 3.02 14.25
CA HIS A 83 -5.31 2.91 14.56
C HIS A 83 -4.63 4.26 14.82
N ARG A 84 -5.40 5.35 14.85
CA ARG A 84 -4.93 6.73 15.03
C ARG A 84 -3.81 7.10 14.06
N LEU A 85 -4.01 6.78 12.79
CA LEU A 85 -3.07 7.11 11.72
C LEU A 85 -3.28 8.56 11.27
N ARG A 86 -2.18 9.29 11.15
CA ARG A 86 -2.17 10.63 10.54
C ARG A 86 -2.07 10.51 9.02
N SER A 87 -2.40 11.57 8.32
CA SER A 87 -2.41 11.61 6.84
C SER A 87 -1.02 11.47 6.21
N ASP A 88 0.04 11.78 6.95
CA ASP A 88 1.44 11.64 6.56
C ASP A 88 2.04 10.28 6.94
N GLU A 89 1.33 9.45 7.70
CA GLU A 89 1.78 8.12 8.10
C GLU A 89 1.33 7.04 7.10
N MET A 90 2.13 5.97 7.04
CA MET A 90 1.79 4.72 6.39
C MET A 90 1.87 3.59 7.42
N ALA A 91 0.95 2.63 7.34
CA ALA A 91 0.91 1.49 8.25
C ALA A 91 0.54 0.21 7.52
N VAL A 92 0.99 -0.93 8.06
CA VAL A 92 0.58 -2.26 7.61
C VAL A 92 -0.36 -2.85 8.65
N VAL A 93 -1.50 -3.37 8.22
CA VAL A 93 -2.55 -3.96 9.05
C VAL A 93 -2.73 -5.44 8.70
N VAL A 94 -2.75 -6.28 9.74
CA VAL A 94 -2.97 -7.73 9.65
C VAL A 94 -3.86 -8.18 10.80
N GLY A 95 -5.00 -8.78 10.50
CA GLY A 95 -5.92 -9.33 11.51
C GLY A 95 -6.33 -8.32 12.59
N GLY A 96 -6.53 -7.04 12.21
CA GLY A 96 -6.92 -5.97 13.15
C GLY A 96 -5.80 -5.42 14.03
N ARG A 97 -4.55 -5.83 13.83
CA ARG A 97 -3.34 -5.26 14.44
C ARG A 97 -2.60 -4.42 13.40
N CYS A 98 -1.90 -3.37 13.81
CA CYS A 98 -1.14 -2.53 12.90
C CYS A 98 0.32 -2.33 13.35
N VAL A 99 1.18 -2.07 12.39
CA VAL A 99 2.53 -1.54 12.59
C VAL A 99 2.72 -0.33 11.67
N ARG A 100 3.28 0.77 12.20
CA ARG A 100 3.64 1.94 11.39
C ARG A 100 4.87 1.58 10.56
N VAL A 101 4.91 2.06 9.33
CA VAL A 101 6.06 1.86 8.44
C VAL A 101 7.01 3.04 8.62
N ASP A 102 8.24 2.72 8.99
CA ASP A 102 9.40 3.61 9.02
C ASP A 102 10.37 3.27 7.89
N ASP A 103 11.50 3.98 7.83
CA ASP A 103 12.50 3.81 6.77
C ASP A 103 13.37 2.55 6.98
N ASP A 104 13.47 2.03 8.22
CA ASP A 104 14.18 0.80 8.57
C ASP A 104 13.17 -0.32 8.84
N TYR A 105 12.78 -1.02 7.78
CA TYR A 105 11.76 -2.08 7.79
C TYR A 105 11.99 -3.22 8.80
N GLY A 106 13.07 -3.22 9.61
CA GLY A 106 13.34 -4.23 10.62
C GLY A 106 12.22 -4.43 11.66
N VAL A 107 11.52 -3.37 12.08
CA VAL A 107 10.35 -3.51 12.99
C VAL A 107 9.20 -4.21 12.28
N LEU A 108 8.90 -3.77 11.06
CA LEU A 108 7.89 -4.37 10.19
C LEU A 108 8.17 -5.85 9.93
N ASP A 109 9.42 -6.20 9.61
CA ASP A 109 9.84 -7.55 9.27
C ASP A 109 9.63 -8.53 10.44
N ARG A 110 10.12 -8.14 11.63
CA ARG A 110 9.92 -8.94 12.85
C ARG A 110 8.44 -9.11 13.16
N TRP A 111 7.66 -8.05 12.99
CA TRP A 111 6.22 -8.07 13.25
C TRP A 111 5.45 -8.96 12.27
N LEU A 112 5.77 -8.90 10.97
CA LEU A 112 5.16 -9.75 9.94
C LEU A 112 5.55 -11.22 10.10
N ALA A 113 6.82 -11.51 10.42
CA ALA A 113 7.26 -12.87 10.72
C ALA A 113 6.49 -13.47 11.91
N ALA A 114 6.25 -12.67 12.96
CA ALA A 114 5.45 -13.10 14.10
C ALA A 114 3.97 -13.31 13.74
N CYS A 115 3.44 -12.57 12.77
CA CYS A 115 2.08 -12.80 12.26
C CYS A 115 2.00 -14.09 11.45
N LEU A 116 2.94 -14.33 10.53
CA LEU A 116 3.01 -15.54 9.71
C LEU A 116 3.13 -16.81 10.56
N ALA A 117 3.97 -16.78 11.59
CA ALA A 117 4.14 -17.91 12.51
C ALA A 117 2.85 -18.28 13.27
N ARG A 118 1.92 -17.32 13.43
CA ARG A 118 0.61 -17.55 14.07
C ARG A 118 -0.45 -18.06 13.09
N ASP A 119 -0.34 -17.70 11.81
CA ASP A 119 -1.24 -18.17 10.74
C ASP A 119 -0.95 -19.62 10.35
N GLY A 120 0.30 -20.09 10.45
CA GLY A 120 0.70 -21.47 10.14
C GLY A 120 0.52 -22.48 11.28
N GLY A 121 -0.08 -22.08 12.41
CA GLY A 121 -0.22 -22.88 13.63
C GLY A 121 -1.60 -23.51 13.85
N THR A 122 -2.44 -23.57 12.82
CA THR A 122 -3.75 -24.25 12.79
C THR A 122 -3.74 -25.34 11.74
#